data_AF-A0A966UPX6-F1
#
_entry.id   AF-A0A966UPX6-F1
#
_cell.length_a   1.000
_cell.length_b   1.000
_cell.length_c   1.000
_cell.angle_alpha   90.00
_cell.angle_beta   90.00
_cell.angle_gamma   90.00
#
_symmetry.space_group_name_H-M   'P 1'
#
loop_
_entity.id
_entity.type
_entity.pdbx_description
1 polymer ?
#
loop_
_entity_poly.entity_id
_entity_poly.type
_entity_poly.pdbx_seq_one_letter_code
_entity_poly.pdbx_strand_id
1 'polypeptide(L)'
;MAKEKKSFFERITGTVRMDEEQEEIKEEKSVKGAKWEEEDEEKEGELTVDVYQTADMIIIKAMIAGVRPEDLDISITRDMVTVKGKREEEKTAHDDDYFMRELYWGSFSRTITLPEEIDVDEAEAIEKHGLLILKLPKLDKKRQSKLKVKMI
;
A
#
# COMPACT_ATOMS: atom_id res chain seq x y z
N MET A 1 47.10 43.30 -5.03
CA MET A 1 45.83 43.21 -5.78
C MET A 1 45.43 41.74 -5.85
N ALA A 2 44.40 41.34 -5.12
CA ALA A 2 43.99 39.94 -4.97
C ALA A 2 42.80 39.64 -5.88
N LYS A 3 42.87 38.53 -6.62
CA LYS A 3 41.80 38.01 -7.49
C LYS A 3 40.72 37.33 -6.64
N GLU A 4 39.47 37.77 -6.76
CA GLU A 4 38.31 37.09 -6.18
C GLU A 4 37.86 35.91 -7.04
N LYS A 5 37.50 34.79 -6.38
CA LYS A 5 37.00 33.56 -7.01
C LYS A 5 35.47 33.61 -7.07
N LYS A 6 34.89 33.36 -8.25
CA LYS A 6 33.43 33.26 -8.46
C LYS A 6 32.82 32.08 -7.69
N SER A 7 31.65 32.33 -7.10
CA SER A 7 30.92 31.38 -6.26
C SER A 7 30.35 30.21 -7.08
N PHE A 8 30.42 29.02 -6.48
CA PHE A 8 29.96 27.73 -7.03
C PHE A 8 28.49 27.74 -7.50
N PHE A 9 27.66 28.58 -6.88
CA PHE A 9 26.25 28.72 -7.21
C PHE A 9 25.97 29.40 -8.56
N GLU A 10 26.83 30.29 -9.06
CA GLU A 10 26.63 30.95 -10.37
C GLU A 10 26.82 29.99 -11.56
N ARG A 11 27.53 28.86 -11.38
CA ARG A 11 27.74 27.87 -12.45
C ARG A 11 26.59 26.88 -12.60
N ILE A 12 25.85 26.63 -11.52
CA ILE A 12 24.83 25.57 -11.49
C ILE A 12 23.46 26.11 -11.90
N THR A 13 23.15 27.37 -11.62
CA THR A 13 21.82 27.92 -11.86
C THR A 13 21.68 28.65 -13.19
N GLY A 14 22.76 28.76 -13.98
CA GLY A 14 22.72 29.32 -15.34
C GLY A 14 22.08 30.70 -15.43
N THR A 15 22.21 31.53 -14.40
CA THR A 15 21.58 32.86 -14.36
C THR A 15 22.47 33.86 -15.10
N VAL A 16 22.14 34.11 -16.36
CA VAL A 16 22.65 35.25 -17.13
C VAL A 16 21.92 36.50 -16.63
N ARG A 17 22.67 37.53 -16.21
CA ARG A 17 22.12 38.88 -15.99
C ARG A 17 21.70 39.44 -17.36
N MET A 18 20.42 39.73 -17.54
CA MET A 18 19.90 40.42 -18.72
C MET A 18 19.62 41.87 -18.33
N ASP A 19 20.40 42.79 -18.91
CA ASP A 19 20.12 44.22 -18.89
C ASP A 19 18.93 44.52 -19.82
N GLU A 20 18.16 45.55 -19.44
CA GLU A 20 16.93 46.01 -20.06
C GLU A 20 17.12 46.48 -21.50
N GLU A 21 16.30 45.97 -22.43
CA GLU A 21 15.85 46.73 -23.60
C GLU A 21 14.49 46.19 -24.07
N GLN A 22 13.52 47.09 -24.21
CA GLN A 22 12.13 46.83 -24.57
C GLN A 22 12.00 46.57 -26.08
N GLU A 23 11.20 45.58 -26.48
CA GLU A 23 10.40 45.68 -27.70
C GLU A 23 9.20 44.69 -27.66
N GLU A 24 8.02 45.23 -27.91
CA GLU A 24 6.73 44.53 -27.91
C GLU A 24 6.62 43.51 -29.05
N ILE A 25 6.27 42.26 -28.74
CA ILE A 25 5.61 41.36 -29.70
C ILE A 25 4.39 40.72 -29.02
N LYS A 26 3.22 41.13 -29.49
CA LYS A 26 1.93 40.48 -29.26
C LYS A 26 1.93 39.12 -29.96
N GLU A 27 1.91 38.04 -29.20
CA GLU A 27 1.28 36.79 -29.64
C GLU A 27 0.48 36.21 -28.47
N GLU A 28 -0.84 36.22 -28.62
CA GLU A 28 -1.75 35.37 -27.88
C GLU A 28 -1.35 33.91 -28.10
N LYS A 29 -0.60 33.35 -27.15
CA LYS A 29 -0.62 31.92 -26.90
C LYS A 29 -1.01 31.74 -25.45
N SER A 30 -2.29 31.42 -25.29
CA SER A 30 -2.82 30.68 -24.15
C SER A 30 -1.97 29.43 -23.97
N VAL A 31 -0.86 29.57 -23.22
CA VAL A 31 -0.32 28.46 -22.47
C VAL A 31 -1.25 28.39 -21.27
N LYS A 32 -2.43 27.77 -21.48
CA LYS A 32 -3.10 27.06 -20.40
C LYS A 32 -2.00 26.21 -19.79
N GLY A 33 -1.48 26.67 -18.65
CA GLY A 33 -0.56 25.89 -17.85
C GLY A 33 -1.16 24.50 -17.81
N ALA A 34 -0.38 23.52 -18.25
CA ALA A 34 -0.72 22.13 -18.04
C ALA A 34 -0.87 22.01 -16.53
N LYS A 35 -2.11 22.14 -16.08
CA LYS A 35 -2.57 21.75 -14.78
C LYS A 35 -2.42 20.25 -14.86
N TRP A 36 -1.28 19.78 -14.37
CA TRP A 36 -1.14 18.40 -13.97
C TRP A 36 -2.21 18.25 -12.89
N GLU A 37 -3.40 17.84 -13.31
CA GLU A 37 -4.34 17.24 -12.39
C GLU A 37 -3.60 15.98 -11.97
N GLU A 38 -2.93 16.07 -10.83
CA GLU A 38 -2.54 14.91 -10.06
C GLU A 38 -3.86 14.16 -9.88
N GLU A 39 -4.09 13.18 -10.75
CA GLU A 39 -5.01 12.10 -10.44
C GLU A 39 -4.44 11.57 -9.12
N ASP A 40 -5.13 11.90 -8.02
CA ASP A 40 -5.00 11.24 -6.74
C ASP A 40 -5.38 9.76 -6.98
N GLU A 41 -4.51 9.01 -7.66
CA GLU A 41 -4.44 7.58 -7.50
C GLU A 41 -4.06 7.40 -6.03
N GLU A 42 -5.08 7.29 -5.18
CA GLU A 42 -4.93 6.82 -3.80
C GLU A 42 -4.21 5.47 -3.88
N LYS A 43 -2.89 5.51 -3.78
CA LYS A 43 -2.06 4.30 -3.79
C LYS A 43 -2.45 3.51 -2.55
N GLU A 44 -3.09 2.38 -2.80
CA GLU A 44 -3.48 1.42 -1.77
C GLU A 44 -2.23 0.99 -1.01
N GLY A 45 -2.26 1.13 0.30
CA GLY A 45 -1.15 0.83 1.19
C GLY A 45 -0.81 -0.65 1.18
N GLU A 46 0.48 -0.96 1.33
CA GLU A 46 0.93 -2.34 1.45
C GLU A 46 0.77 -2.81 2.89
N LEU A 47 -0.03 -3.86 3.11
CA LEU A 47 -0.12 -4.51 4.41
C LEU A 47 1.10 -5.42 4.63
N THR A 48 1.88 -5.12 5.67
CA THR A 48 3.02 -5.93 6.10
C THR A 48 2.54 -7.22 6.75
N VAL A 49 3.14 -8.35 6.35
CA VAL A 49 2.74 -9.69 6.82
C VAL A 49 3.93 -10.58 7.14
N ASP A 50 3.78 -11.42 8.15
CA ASP A 50 4.63 -12.58 8.40
C ASP A 50 3.89 -13.85 7.97
N VAL A 51 4.56 -14.73 7.24
CA VAL A 51 4.01 -16.01 6.79
C VAL A 51 4.95 -17.13 7.19
N TYR A 52 4.42 -18.13 7.89
CA TYR A 52 5.17 -19.32 8.28
C TYR A 52 4.26 -20.54 8.34
N GLN A 53 4.83 -21.73 8.51
CA GLN A 53 4.08 -22.98 8.58
C GLN A 53 4.44 -23.80 9.81
N THR A 54 3.48 -24.59 10.27
CA THR A 54 3.70 -25.76 11.13
C THR A 54 3.65 -27.03 10.29
N ALA A 55 3.63 -28.20 10.92
CA ALA A 55 3.42 -29.46 10.20
C ALA A 55 2.06 -29.48 9.48
N ASP A 56 1.03 -28.91 10.12
CA ASP A 56 -0.37 -29.13 9.74
C ASP A 56 -1.04 -27.87 9.18
N MET A 57 -0.42 -26.69 9.33
CA MET A 57 -1.04 -25.40 9.04
C MET A 57 -0.08 -24.42 8.40
N ILE A 58 -0.63 -23.46 7.67
CA ILE A 58 0.01 -22.18 7.32
C ILE A 58 -0.55 -21.10 8.26
N ILE A 59 0.32 -20.25 8.79
CA ILE A 59 -0.04 -19.14 9.67
C ILE A 59 0.38 -17.82 9.01
N ILE A 60 -0.55 -16.87 8.94
CA ILE A 60 -0.30 -15.51 8.46
C ILE A 60 -0.56 -14.55 9.61
N LYS A 61 0.35 -13.60 9.84
CA LYS A 61 0.18 -12.51 10.82
C LYS A 61 0.30 -11.15 10.14
N ALA A 62 -0.55 -10.21 10.51
CA ALA A 62 -0.52 -8.86 9.97
C ALA A 62 -0.86 -7.81 11.03
N MET A 63 -0.16 -6.67 11.02
CA MET A 63 -0.49 -5.54 11.89
C MET A 63 -1.68 -4.76 11.31
N ILE A 64 -2.78 -4.73 12.06
CA ILE A 64 -4.05 -4.07 11.71
C ILE A 64 -4.51 -3.10 12.81
N ALA A 65 -3.57 -2.62 13.64
CA ALA A 65 -3.88 -1.63 14.67
C ALA A 65 -4.57 -0.40 14.05
N GLY A 66 -5.63 0.07 14.71
CA GLY A 66 -6.46 1.18 14.24
C GLY A 66 -7.54 0.79 13.23
N VAL A 67 -7.71 -0.50 12.90
CA VAL A 67 -8.77 -1.01 12.02
C VAL A 67 -9.73 -1.85 12.86
N ARG A 68 -11.04 -1.60 12.73
CA ARG A 68 -12.04 -2.45 13.40
C ARG A 68 -12.21 -3.76 12.61
N PRO A 69 -12.45 -4.90 13.27
CA PRO A 69 -12.63 -6.18 12.57
C PRO A 69 -13.70 -6.16 11.49
N GLU A 70 -14.79 -5.41 11.69
CA GLU A 70 -15.88 -5.21 10.72
C GLU A 70 -15.47 -4.45 9.45
N ASP A 71 -14.37 -3.69 9.50
CA ASP A 71 -13.83 -2.95 8.36
C ASP A 71 -12.73 -3.74 7.62
N LEU A 72 -12.51 -5.01 7.98
CA LEU A 72 -11.61 -5.92 7.29
C LEU A 72 -12.37 -6.85 6.35
N ASP A 73 -11.89 -6.93 5.11
CA ASP A 73 -12.31 -7.95 4.15
C ASP A 73 -11.18 -8.96 3.99
N ILE A 74 -11.45 -10.20 4.38
CA ILE A 74 -10.53 -11.31 4.25
C ILE A 74 -11.15 -12.34 3.30
N SER A 75 -10.54 -12.47 2.13
CA SER A 75 -10.98 -13.40 1.10
C SER A 75 -9.96 -14.54 0.98
N ILE A 76 -10.43 -15.78 1.03
CA ILE A 76 -9.57 -16.97 0.97
C ILE A 76 -10.00 -17.91 -0.15
N THR A 77 -9.02 -18.45 -0.86
CA THR A 77 -9.14 -19.59 -1.77
C THR A 77 -8.25 -20.72 -1.24
N ARG A 78 -8.17 -21.84 -1.97
CA ARG A 78 -7.30 -22.96 -1.58
C ARG A 78 -5.82 -22.59 -1.59
N ASP A 79 -5.42 -21.64 -2.43
CA ASP A 79 -4.02 -21.34 -2.75
C ASP A 79 -3.67 -19.86 -2.55
N MET A 80 -4.61 -19.05 -2.05
CA MET A 80 -4.43 -17.62 -1.93
C MET A 80 -5.24 -17.03 -0.76
N VAL A 81 -4.66 -16.00 -0.14
CA VAL A 81 -5.33 -15.17 0.86
C VAL A 81 -5.20 -13.72 0.45
N THR A 82 -6.30 -12.98 0.49
CA THR A 82 -6.31 -11.53 0.30
C THR A 82 -6.87 -10.88 1.56
N VAL A 83 -6.15 -9.89 2.08
CA VAL A 83 -6.57 -9.07 3.22
C VAL A 83 -6.66 -7.63 2.75
N LYS A 84 -7.83 -7.02 2.94
CA LYS A 84 -8.10 -5.62 2.63
C LYS A 84 -8.70 -4.92 3.84
N GLY A 85 -8.51 -3.61 3.91
CA GLY A 85 -9.14 -2.78 4.91
C GLY A 85 -8.78 -1.31 4.75
N LYS A 86 -9.19 -0.48 5.70
CA LYS A 86 -8.90 0.96 5.70
C LYS A 86 -8.52 1.42 7.10
N ARG A 87 -7.46 2.24 7.19
CA ARG A 87 -7.09 2.98 8.41
C ARG A 87 -7.61 4.39 8.29
N GLU A 88 -8.44 4.82 9.24
CA GLU A 88 -8.98 6.18 9.26
C GLU A 88 -8.09 7.11 10.10
N GLU A 89 -7.81 8.29 9.56
CA GLU A 89 -7.10 9.35 10.26
C GLU A 89 -8.10 10.26 10.98
N GLU A 90 -7.90 10.45 12.29
CA GLU A 90 -8.54 11.55 13.00
C GLU A 90 -7.69 12.81 12.81
N LYS A 91 -8.12 13.72 11.93
CA LYS A 91 -7.40 14.98 11.66
C LYS A 91 -7.49 15.90 12.87
N THR A 92 -6.46 15.83 13.71
CA THR A 92 -6.36 16.59 14.97
C THR A 92 -5.39 17.78 14.89
N ALA A 93 -4.49 17.79 13.91
CA ALA A 93 -3.52 18.86 13.67
C ALA A 93 -3.56 19.31 12.20
N HIS A 94 -3.15 20.54 11.92
CA HIS A 94 -2.93 20.99 10.55
C HIS A 94 -1.66 20.37 9.97
N ASP A 95 -1.59 20.23 8.64
CA ASP A 95 -0.47 19.55 7.98
C ASP A 95 0.88 20.25 8.23
N ASP A 96 0.89 21.58 8.38
CA ASP A 96 2.10 22.38 8.67
C ASP A 96 2.59 22.24 10.13
N ASP A 97 1.75 21.71 11.02
CA ASP A 97 2.08 21.57 12.45
C ASP A 97 2.78 20.24 12.78
N TYR A 98 2.88 19.32 11.82
CA TYR A 98 3.59 18.06 12.01
C TYR A 98 5.11 18.27 12.00
N PHE A 99 5.78 17.91 13.09
CA PHE A 99 7.24 17.76 13.08
C PHE A 99 7.69 16.50 12.32
N MET A 100 6.88 15.44 12.34
CA MET A 100 7.15 14.16 11.68
C MET A 100 5.84 13.36 11.54
N ARG A 101 5.69 12.62 10.43
CA ARG A 101 4.52 11.79 10.14
C ARG A 101 4.95 10.51 9.43
N GLU A 102 4.89 9.40 10.15
CA GLU A 102 5.30 8.07 9.65
C GLU A 102 4.12 7.08 9.57
N LEU A 103 2.97 7.45 10.14
CA LEU A 103 1.78 6.60 10.14
C LEU A 103 1.12 6.61 8.75
N TYR A 104 0.73 5.42 8.31
CA TYR A 104 -0.05 5.23 7.10
C TYR A 104 -1.54 5.32 7.42
N TRP A 105 -2.25 6.17 6.68
CA TRP A 105 -3.70 6.30 6.68
C TRP A 105 -4.23 6.08 5.27
N GLY A 106 -5.39 5.44 5.15
CA GLY A 106 -5.98 5.05 3.87
C GLY A 106 -6.24 3.55 3.74
N SER A 107 -6.69 3.16 2.55
CA SER A 107 -6.99 1.78 2.19
C SER A 107 -5.72 0.96 2.04
N PHE A 108 -5.71 -0.29 2.49
CA PHE A 108 -4.59 -1.20 2.30
C PHE A 108 -5.06 -2.54 1.77
N SER A 109 -4.17 -3.23 1.07
CA SER A 109 -4.40 -4.57 0.55
C SER A 109 -3.12 -5.39 0.51
N ARG A 110 -3.26 -6.68 0.73
CA ARG A 110 -2.21 -7.66 0.47
C ARG A 110 -2.80 -8.98 0.03
N THR A 111 -2.31 -9.46 -1.10
CA THR A 111 -2.58 -10.81 -1.59
C THR A 111 -1.34 -11.68 -1.37
N ILE A 112 -1.51 -12.82 -0.74
CA ILE A 112 -0.49 -13.82 -0.46
C ILE A 112 -0.85 -15.10 -1.21
N THR A 113 0.03 -15.53 -2.11
CA THR A 113 -0.03 -16.88 -2.68
C THR A 113 0.52 -17.88 -1.67
N LEU A 114 -0.24 -18.94 -1.40
CA LEU A 114 0.11 -19.97 -0.43
C LEU A 114 1.05 -21.01 -1.07
N PRO A 115 2.04 -21.52 -0.32
CA PRO A 115 2.94 -22.56 -0.81
C PRO A 115 2.26 -23.95 -0.93
N GLU A 116 1.14 -24.17 -0.23
CA GLU A 116 0.36 -25.40 -0.27
C GLU A 116 -1.15 -25.10 -0.19
N GLU A 117 -1.97 -26.03 -0.69
CA GLU A 117 -3.43 -25.92 -0.60
C GLU A 117 -3.93 -26.05 0.84
N ILE A 118 -4.95 -25.28 1.18
CA ILE A 118 -5.59 -25.25 2.51
C ILE A 118 -7.02 -25.79 2.48
N ASP A 119 -7.49 -26.24 3.64
CA ASP A 119 -8.91 -26.47 3.91
C ASP A 119 -9.56 -25.13 4.30
N VAL A 120 -10.33 -24.58 3.36
CA VAL A 120 -10.99 -23.27 3.50
C VAL A 120 -12.10 -23.31 4.55
N ASP A 121 -12.77 -24.45 4.70
CA ASP A 121 -13.92 -24.58 5.61
C ASP A 121 -13.47 -24.62 7.08
N GLU A 122 -12.22 -25.01 7.33
CA GLU A 122 -11.61 -25.08 8.67
C GLU A 122 -10.67 -23.89 8.98
N ALA A 123 -10.60 -22.88 8.11
CA ALA A 123 -9.78 -21.70 8.32
C ALA A 123 -10.30 -20.82 9.47
N GLU A 124 -9.40 -20.24 10.26
CA GLU A 124 -9.72 -19.38 11.40
C GLU A 124 -9.02 -18.03 11.28
N ALA A 125 -9.75 -16.94 11.55
CA ALA A 125 -9.20 -15.60 11.66
C ALA A 125 -9.41 -15.06 13.08
N ILE A 126 -8.34 -14.58 13.71
CA ILE A 126 -8.36 -14.02 15.05
C ILE A 126 -7.73 -12.64 15.01
N GLU A 127 -8.41 -11.66 15.59
CA GLU A 127 -7.81 -10.37 15.94
C GLU A 127 -7.48 -10.37 17.44
N LYS A 128 -6.27 -9.91 17.77
CA LYS A 128 -5.88 -9.65 19.16
C LYS A 128 -4.96 -8.45 19.28
N HIS A 129 -5.47 -7.37 19.86
CA HIS A 129 -4.72 -6.14 20.16
C HIS A 129 -4.05 -5.50 18.92
N GLY A 130 -4.77 -5.43 17.80
CA GLY A 130 -4.28 -4.89 16.54
C GLY A 130 -3.42 -5.86 15.73
N LEU A 131 -3.37 -7.14 16.10
CA LEU A 131 -2.69 -8.19 15.35
C LEU A 131 -3.72 -9.18 14.79
N LEU A 132 -3.79 -9.26 13.46
CA LEU A 132 -4.53 -10.29 12.75
C LEU A 132 -3.69 -11.56 12.70
N ILE A 133 -4.30 -12.70 13.02
CA ILE A 133 -3.71 -14.03 12.92
C ILE A 133 -4.66 -14.91 12.14
N LEU A 134 -4.23 -15.36 10.96
CA LEU A 134 -4.94 -16.35 10.15
C LEU A 134 -4.30 -17.72 10.36
N LYS A 135 -5.11 -18.70 10.73
CA LYS A 135 -4.70 -20.11 10.80
C LYS A 135 -5.38 -20.86 9.67
N LEU A 136 -4.57 -21.45 8.81
CA LEU A 136 -5.02 -22.06 7.57
C LEU A 136 -4.59 -23.54 7.58
N PRO A 137 -5.48 -24.47 7.96
CA PRO A 137 -5.17 -25.90 7.95
C PRO A 137 -4.79 -26.35 6.54
N LYS A 138 -3.71 -27.13 6.42
CA LYS A 138 -3.31 -27.69 5.13
C LYS A 138 -4.33 -28.74 4.70
N LEU A 139 -4.65 -28.77 3.41
CA LEU A 139 -5.60 -29.74 2.87
C LEU A 139 -5.02 -31.15 2.99
N ASP A 140 -5.76 -32.07 3.63
CA ASP A 140 -5.32 -33.46 3.77
C ASP A 140 -5.39 -34.21 2.43
N LYS A 141 -4.25 -34.25 1.74
CA LYS A 141 -4.07 -34.96 0.46
C LYS A 141 -4.30 -36.48 0.57
N LYS A 142 -4.38 -37.05 1.78
CA LYS A 142 -4.58 -38.49 2.00
C LYS A 142 -6.04 -38.88 2.16
N ARG A 143 -6.97 -37.93 2.31
CA ARG A 143 -8.40 -38.20 2.47
C ARG A 143 -9.02 -38.64 1.14
N GLN A 144 -9.03 -39.95 0.89
CA GLN A 144 -9.69 -40.54 -0.28
C GLN A 144 -11.17 -40.79 0.00
N SER A 145 -12.05 -40.22 -0.82
CA SER A 145 -13.50 -40.49 -0.80
C SER A 145 -13.90 -41.37 -1.99
N LYS A 146 -14.51 -42.52 -1.71
CA LYS A 146 -15.05 -43.41 -2.74
C LYS A 146 -16.44 -42.93 -3.16
N LEU A 147 -16.62 -42.64 -4.44
CA LEU A 147 -17.93 -42.31 -5.00
C LEU A 147 -18.75 -43.59 -5.23
N LYS A 148 -20.02 -43.57 -4.82
CA LYS A 148 -21.00 -44.61 -5.19
C LYS A 148 -21.82 -44.10 -6.36
N VAL A 149 -21.85 -44.87 -7.44
CA VAL A 149 -22.73 -44.59 -8.59
C VAL A 149 -24.17 -44.82 -8.16
N LYS A 150 -25.02 -43.79 -8.29
CA LYS A 150 -26.47 -43.93 -8.18
C LYS A 150 -27.03 -44.20 -9.58
N MET A 151 -27.82 -45.26 -9.73
CA MET A 151 -28.70 -45.40 -10.88
C MET A 151 -29.93 -44.51 -10.66
N ILE A 152 -30.34 -43.83 -11.73
CA ILE A 152 -31.60 -43.08 -11.83
C ILE A 152 -32.62 -43.99 -12.52
#